data_AF-A0A6N8XBZ5-F1
#
_entry.id   AF-A0A6N8XBZ5-F1
#
_cell.length_a   1.000
_cell.length_b   1.000
_cell.length_c   1.000
_cell.angle_alpha   90.00
_cell.angle_beta   90.00
_cell.angle_gamma   90.00
#
_symmetry.space_group_name_H-M   'P 1'
#
loop_
_entity.id
_entity.type
_entity.pdbx_description
1 polymer ?
#
loop_
_entity_poly.entity_id
_entity_poly.type
_entity_poly.pdbx_seq_one_letter_code
_entity_poly.pdbx_strand_id
1 'polypeptide(L)'
;MKLVAAAVLSLAAPDGAALVAPFPATLPSQDAGCVQPVRTVAQLDSAVLATRSLLADAPASPDHRCRMAALHMQGGRYEQADSLLASLLAVDPGHLDALLTQAVLRRRQYRYGDAGRIVAQAAELTGADPVAADPETADLPPQRRDLALLRGRLALDAMDIARADSIYTGLLRTDPYLARAHLGAAEIAFWQHRSEDARDFLQSALTLDPHLASAHLLAARIHREAQENAEWRISVHRAVEVDSLSANAHAQLASVFRNDSAIVKAYHHAHFAIDLDPYAQGAHSYLGNGGSLLGYDSVPADPAEFDGRIGELLAEGDEHLLARRYEEAMGPFREVLAADPGNVVAFMGIGTAHYQLGDYEAALEWFERILADHPGYGLAHYGVAMALGRMRDRVIVGLDEMREVFARRDAPEPEGLREVFPDYERLDEELQKIVRLSVEPFSNFMPVLAARGATFHLLPFHKLLWQSPRKEHTKGSYTFDLRLWDDVKGQGGFHAVGGEEWVRGVRYQRWNVITHEFTHQVHQMLPEDLREEISRLYAVAKRERRTLDYYADFNEMEYFAQAAEAFISEVKFIDQRVTSGHTRALLAEKDPALFEFLSRLNERLARERRHEQPR
;
A
#
# COMPACT_ATOMS: atom_id res chain seq x y z
N MET A 1 -28.56 0.77 17.89
CA MET A 1 -29.92 1.22 18.26
C MET A 1 -30.42 2.19 17.20
N LYS A 2 -31.74 2.16 16.94
CA LYS A 2 -32.50 2.72 15.82
C LYS A 2 -32.38 4.25 15.62
N LEU A 3 -32.86 4.70 14.44
CA LEU A 3 -32.98 6.06 13.86
C LEU A 3 -31.73 6.48 13.09
N VAL A 4 -31.72 6.53 11.76
CA VAL A 4 -32.49 7.47 10.93
C VAL A 4 -33.02 6.80 9.66
N ALA A 5 -34.32 6.96 9.41
CA ALA A 5 -34.99 6.65 8.16
C ALA A 5 -35.65 7.92 7.60
N ALA A 6 -35.83 7.92 6.27
CA ALA A 6 -36.77 8.72 5.46
C ALA A 6 -36.25 10.02 4.80
N ALA A 7 -35.91 9.88 3.51
CA ALA A 7 -36.53 10.54 2.34
C ALA A 7 -35.74 10.02 1.11
N VAL A 8 -36.30 9.27 0.16
CA VAL A 8 -37.27 9.68 -0.87
C VAL A 8 -37.96 8.42 -1.45
N LEU A 9 -39.30 8.37 -1.40
CA LEU A 9 -40.20 7.63 -2.31
C LEU A 9 -40.49 8.58 -3.49
N SER A 10 -40.62 8.21 -4.76
CA SER A 10 -41.55 7.25 -5.38
C SER A 10 -41.38 7.39 -6.91
N LEU A 11 -41.46 6.30 -7.68
CA LEU A 11 -42.35 6.18 -8.84
C LEU A 11 -42.33 4.73 -9.38
N ALA A 12 -43.53 4.22 -9.63
CA ALA A 12 -43.88 2.82 -9.83
C ALA A 12 -43.69 2.31 -11.27
N ALA A 13 -43.55 0.99 -11.39
CA ALA A 13 -43.68 0.20 -12.62
C ALA A 13 -45.16 -0.12 -12.93
N PRO A 14 -45.44 -0.74 -14.09
CA PRO A 14 -46.32 -1.92 -14.09
C PRO A 14 -45.89 -3.09 -15.00
N ASP A 15 -45.96 -4.28 -14.42
CA ASP A 15 -46.46 -5.61 -14.84
C ASP A 15 -46.20 -6.26 -16.23
N GLY A 16 -45.87 -7.56 -16.18
CA GLY A 16 -46.13 -8.53 -17.26
C GLY A 16 -45.29 -9.83 -17.17
N ALA A 17 -45.90 -10.94 -16.76
CA ALA A 17 -45.28 -12.23 -16.40
C ALA A 17 -44.98 -13.19 -17.56
N ALA A 18 -44.00 -14.11 -17.37
CA ALA A 18 -44.08 -15.54 -17.76
C ALA A 18 -42.93 -16.39 -17.15
N LEU A 19 -43.30 -17.56 -16.59
CA LEU A 19 -42.45 -18.66 -16.13
C LEU A 19 -41.83 -19.46 -17.30
N VAL A 20 -40.66 -20.12 -17.10
CA VAL A 20 -40.35 -21.57 -17.35
C VAL A 20 -38.83 -21.89 -17.34
N ALA A 21 -38.48 -22.88 -16.49
CA ALA A 21 -37.40 -23.90 -16.53
C ALA A 21 -35.88 -23.59 -16.28
N PRO A 22 -35.11 -24.59 -15.77
CA PRO A 22 -33.89 -24.40 -14.97
C PRO A 22 -32.58 -24.71 -15.72
N PHE A 23 -31.54 -23.88 -15.58
CA PHE A 23 -30.15 -24.16 -16.01
C PHE A 23 -29.14 -23.26 -15.26
N PRO A 24 -27.84 -23.63 -15.21
CA PRO A 24 -27.05 -23.79 -14.00
C PRO A 24 -26.49 -22.47 -13.45
N ALA A 25 -26.10 -22.49 -12.18
CA ALA A 25 -25.57 -21.32 -11.51
C ALA A 25 -24.19 -20.93 -12.02
N THR A 26 -24.02 -19.62 -12.09
CA THR A 26 -22.76 -18.93 -12.31
C THR A 26 -22.59 -17.94 -11.17
N LEU A 27 -21.47 -18.05 -10.45
CA LEU A 27 -20.83 -16.89 -9.83
C LEU A 27 -19.32 -17.08 -9.84
N PRO A 28 -18.59 -16.04 -10.26
CA PRO A 28 -17.52 -15.57 -9.39
C PRO A 28 -17.54 -14.04 -9.30
N SER A 29 -17.91 -13.52 -8.12
CA SER A 29 -18.00 -12.08 -7.86
C SER A 29 -18.82 -11.33 -8.94
N GLN A 30 -18.70 -10.04 -9.16
CA GLN A 30 -19.73 -9.19 -9.82
C GLN A 30 -19.97 -9.44 -11.35
N ASP A 31 -19.73 -10.65 -11.88
CA ASP A 31 -19.13 -10.85 -13.22
C ASP A 31 -19.84 -11.76 -14.23
N ALA A 32 -21.08 -12.20 -14.01
CA ALA A 32 -21.83 -12.94 -15.03
C ALA A 32 -23.32 -12.56 -15.03
N GLY A 33 -23.85 -12.27 -16.22
CA GLY A 33 -25.14 -11.63 -16.49
C GLY A 33 -26.42 -12.44 -16.18
N CYS A 34 -26.58 -12.97 -14.96
CA CYS A 34 -27.91 -13.39 -14.49
C CYS A 34 -28.20 -13.15 -12.99
N VAL A 35 -27.40 -12.31 -12.32
CA VAL A 35 -27.73 -11.75 -11.00
C VAL A 35 -27.46 -10.25 -11.04
N GLN A 36 -28.39 -9.44 -10.49
CA GLN A 36 -28.19 -8.00 -10.36
C GLN A 36 -26.88 -7.72 -9.59
N PRO A 37 -25.94 -6.94 -10.13
CA PRO A 37 -24.69 -6.65 -9.44
C PRO A 37 -24.97 -5.94 -8.12
N VAL A 38 -24.50 -6.53 -7.03
CA VAL A 38 -24.60 -5.98 -5.67
C VAL A 38 -23.51 -4.93 -5.50
N ARG A 39 -23.93 -3.66 -5.42
CA ARG A 39 -23.06 -2.47 -5.40
C ARG A 39 -23.36 -1.55 -4.23
N THR A 40 -24.36 -1.88 -3.42
CA THR A 40 -24.78 -1.12 -2.23
C THR A 40 -25.07 -2.02 -1.06
N VAL A 41 -24.94 -1.49 0.16
CA VAL A 41 -25.25 -2.21 1.40
C VAL A 41 -26.69 -2.74 1.41
N ALA A 42 -27.66 -1.93 0.94
CA ALA A 42 -29.05 -2.36 0.85
C ALA A 42 -29.26 -3.54 -0.13
N GLN A 43 -28.56 -3.52 -1.28
CA GLN A 43 -28.58 -4.65 -2.22
C GLN A 43 -27.93 -5.88 -1.60
N LEU A 44 -26.86 -5.72 -0.83
CA LEU A 44 -26.15 -6.80 -0.16
C LEU A 44 -27.04 -7.48 0.88
N ASP A 45 -27.69 -6.70 1.74
CA ASP A 45 -28.61 -7.21 2.76
C ASP A 45 -29.77 -7.98 2.13
N SER A 46 -30.36 -7.42 1.06
CA SER A 46 -31.43 -8.06 0.29
C SER A 46 -30.96 -9.38 -0.34
N ALA A 47 -29.78 -9.39 -0.96
CA ALA A 47 -29.22 -10.58 -1.60
C ALA A 47 -28.88 -11.69 -0.58
N VAL A 48 -28.35 -11.32 0.59
CA VAL A 48 -28.07 -12.26 1.70
C VAL A 48 -29.37 -12.86 2.21
N LEU A 49 -30.41 -12.05 2.44
CA LEU A 49 -31.70 -12.54 2.92
C LEU A 49 -32.35 -13.50 1.91
N ALA A 50 -32.37 -13.14 0.63
CA ALA A 50 -32.92 -13.97 -0.43
C ALA A 50 -32.19 -15.31 -0.54
N THR A 51 -30.86 -15.29 -0.54
CA THR A 51 -30.04 -16.51 -0.62
C THR A 51 -30.22 -17.39 0.62
N ARG A 52 -30.38 -16.79 1.82
CA ARG A 52 -30.62 -17.53 3.06
C ARG A 52 -31.96 -18.27 3.03
N SER A 53 -33.01 -17.65 2.48
CA SER A 53 -34.31 -18.32 2.31
C SER A 53 -34.19 -19.55 1.42
N LEU A 54 -33.46 -19.44 0.30
CA LEU A 54 -33.24 -20.57 -0.62
C LEU A 54 -32.46 -21.73 0.03
N LEU A 55 -31.56 -21.42 0.97
CA LEU A 55 -30.82 -22.42 1.73
C LEU A 55 -31.67 -23.14 2.79
N ALA A 56 -32.81 -22.57 3.21
CA ALA A 56 -33.68 -23.15 4.23
C ALA A 56 -34.68 -24.19 3.65
N ASP A 57 -35.06 -24.05 2.37
CA ASP A 57 -36.18 -24.79 1.77
C ASP A 57 -35.79 -26.11 1.03
N ALA A 58 -34.51 -26.50 1.00
CA ALA A 58 -34.01 -27.71 0.32
C ALA A 58 -32.63 -28.16 0.86
N PRO A 59 -32.13 -29.39 0.58
CA PRO A 59 -30.72 -29.69 0.78
C PRO A 59 -29.91 -28.78 -0.16
N ALA A 60 -29.38 -27.70 0.42
CA ALA A 60 -28.75 -26.58 -0.26
C ALA A 60 -27.90 -26.98 -1.46
N SER A 61 -28.27 -26.51 -2.67
CA SER A 61 -27.44 -26.74 -3.85
C SER A 61 -26.05 -26.12 -3.64
N PRO A 62 -24.98 -26.80 -4.11
CA PRO A 62 -23.60 -26.32 -4.07
C PRO A 62 -23.46 -24.84 -4.48
N ASP A 63 -24.14 -24.48 -5.56
CA ASP A 63 -24.24 -23.14 -6.13
C ASP A 63 -24.74 -22.05 -5.16
N HIS A 64 -25.81 -22.33 -4.39
CA HIS A 64 -26.34 -21.35 -3.43
C HIS A 64 -25.39 -21.13 -2.27
N ARG A 65 -24.62 -22.15 -1.87
CA ARG A 65 -23.58 -22.00 -0.83
C ARG A 65 -22.41 -21.18 -1.34
N CYS A 66 -21.96 -21.42 -2.58
CA CYS A 66 -20.94 -20.60 -3.23
C CYS A 66 -21.39 -19.13 -3.33
N ARG A 67 -22.64 -18.89 -3.74
CA ARG A 67 -23.24 -17.56 -3.77
C ARG A 67 -23.26 -16.87 -2.42
N MET A 68 -23.67 -17.59 -1.38
CA MET A 68 -23.67 -17.06 -0.02
C MET A 68 -22.25 -16.70 0.43
N ALA A 69 -21.24 -17.53 0.11
CA ALA A 69 -19.84 -17.23 0.40
C ALA A 69 -19.37 -15.94 -0.30
N ALA A 70 -19.68 -15.77 -1.58
CA ALA A 70 -19.34 -14.54 -2.31
C ALA A 70 -20.00 -13.28 -1.70
N LEU A 71 -21.26 -13.37 -1.26
CA LEU A 71 -21.95 -12.28 -0.57
C LEU A 71 -21.36 -12.00 0.82
N HIS A 72 -20.92 -13.04 1.55
CA HIS A 72 -20.17 -12.86 2.78
C HIS A 72 -18.86 -12.11 2.53
N MET A 73 -18.11 -12.46 1.47
CA MET A 73 -16.89 -11.74 1.09
C MET A 73 -17.15 -10.28 0.71
N GLN A 74 -18.26 -9.96 0.04
CA GLN A 74 -18.61 -8.58 -0.29
C GLN A 74 -18.94 -7.72 0.93
N GLY A 75 -19.29 -8.34 2.06
CA GLY A 75 -19.58 -7.65 3.31
C GLY A 75 -18.56 -7.89 4.41
N GLY A 76 -17.29 -8.14 4.07
CA GLY A 76 -16.18 -8.32 5.02
C GLY A 76 -16.23 -9.59 5.88
N ARG A 77 -17.20 -10.49 5.67
CA ARG A 77 -17.45 -11.70 6.47
C ARG A 77 -16.60 -12.89 6.01
N TYR A 78 -15.28 -12.73 6.05
CA TYR A 78 -14.34 -13.68 5.44
C TYR A 78 -14.35 -15.06 6.09
N GLU A 79 -14.46 -15.15 7.42
CA GLU A 79 -14.56 -16.43 8.12
C GLU A 79 -15.80 -17.24 7.70
N GLN A 80 -16.95 -16.56 7.59
CA GLN A 80 -18.19 -17.20 7.17
C GLN A 80 -18.10 -17.66 5.71
N ALA A 81 -17.49 -16.84 4.84
CA ALA A 81 -17.22 -17.23 3.46
C ALA A 81 -16.30 -18.45 3.38
N ASP A 82 -15.20 -18.46 4.13
CA ASP A 82 -14.23 -19.54 4.11
C ASP A 82 -14.81 -20.86 4.63
N SER A 83 -15.56 -20.80 5.72
CA SER A 83 -16.26 -21.97 6.28
C SER A 83 -17.25 -22.58 5.27
N LEU A 84 -18.03 -21.73 4.58
CA LEU A 84 -18.95 -22.19 3.54
C LEU A 84 -18.20 -22.83 2.36
N LEU A 85 -17.14 -22.19 1.87
CA LEU A 85 -16.32 -22.72 0.76
C LEU A 85 -15.63 -24.03 1.13
N ALA A 86 -15.06 -24.13 2.33
CA ALA A 86 -14.43 -25.34 2.83
C ALA A 86 -15.44 -26.49 2.94
N SER A 87 -16.64 -26.24 3.48
CA SER A 87 -17.71 -27.24 3.58
C SER A 87 -18.20 -27.72 2.21
N LEU A 88 -18.20 -26.83 1.22
CA LEU A 88 -18.61 -27.09 -0.15
C LEU A 88 -17.57 -27.95 -0.88
N LEU A 89 -16.30 -27.54 -0.83
CA LEU A 89 -15.17 -28.22 -1.47
C LEU A 89 -14.82 -29.55 -0.81
N ALA A 90 -15.21 -29.78 0.45
CA ALA A 90 -15.11 -31.09 1.09
C ALA A 90 -16.06 -32.13 0.48
N VAL A 91 -17.21 -31.68 -0.05
CA VAL A 91 -18.21 -32.55 -0.70
C VAL A 91 -17.95 -32.65 -2.20
N ASP A 92 -17.61 -31.53 -2.83
CA ASP A 92 -17.29 -31.43 -4.25
C ASP A 92 -15.97 -30.67 -4.45
N PRO A 93 -14.81 -31.37 -4.38
CA PRO A 93 -13.50 -30.77 -4.61
C PRO A 93 -13.30 -30.21 -6.02
N GLY A 94 -14.18 -30.59 -6.97
CA GLY A 94 -14.14 -30.16 -8.36
C GLY A 94 -14.98 -28.91 -8.66
N HIS A 95 -15.64 -28.34 -7.65
CA HIS A 95 -16.55 -27.21 -7.83
C HIS A 95 -15.80 -25.93 -8.23
N LEU A 96 -15.78 -25.62 -9.52
CA LEU A 96 -14.95 -24.56 -10.08
C LEU A 96 -15.26 -23.17 -9.53
N ASP A 97 -16.53 -22.76 -9.46
CA ASP A 97 -16.93 -21.45 -8.92
C ASP A 97 -16.51 -21.28 -7.44
N ALA A 98 -16.54 -22.36 -6.66
CA ALA A 98 -16.11 -22.37 -5.27
C ALA A 98 -14.58 -22.24 -5.17
N LEU A 99 -13.82 -22.94 -6.02
CA LEU A 99 -12.36 -22.80 -6.12
C LEU A 99 -11.98 -21.37 -6.51
N LEU A 100 -12.61 -20.80 -7.54
CA LEU A 100 -12.34 -19.42 -7.97
C LEU A 100 -12.68 -18.41 -6.88
N THR A 101 -13.82 -18.57 -6.21
CA THR A 101 -14.22 -17.71 -5.09
C THR A 101 -13.24 -17.84 -3.91
N GLN A 102 -12.78 -19.05 -3.60
CA GLN A 102 -11.77 -19.27 -2.56
C GLN A 102 -10.40 -18.68 -2.93
N ALA A 103 -9.98 -18.77 -4.19
CA ALA A 103 -8.76 -18.15 -4.66
C ALA A 103 -8.83 -16.62 -4.57
N VAL A 104 -9.97 -16.00 -4.91
CA VAL A 104 -10.20 -14.56 -4.72
C VAL A 104 -10.13 -14.20 -3.23
N LEU A 105 -10.71 -15.01 -2.34
CA LEU A 105 -10.63 -14.80 -0.90
C LEU A 105 -9.18 -14.82 -0.41
N ARG A 106 -8.42 -15.87 -0.77
CA ARG A 106 -7.00 -15.98 -0.40
C ARG A 106 -6.17 -14.83 -0.94
N ARG A 107 -6.42 -14.38 -2.17
CA ARG A 107 -5.78 -13.21 -2.75
C ARG A 107 -6.06 -11.94 -1.94
N ARG A 108 -7.32 -11.70 -1.53
CA ARG A 108 -7.69 -10.54 -0.69
C ARG A 108 -7.03 -10.59 0.68
N GLN A 109 -6.83 -11.79 1.24
CA GLN A 109 -6.09 -12.02 2.48
C GLN A 109 -4.57 -11.96 2.33
N TYR A 110 -4.04 -11.55 1.17
CA TYR A 110 -2.59 -11.53 0.86
C TYR A 110 -1.92 -12.93 0.93
N ARG A 111 -2.72 -14.01 0.93
CA ARG A 111 -2.26 -15.40 0.90
C ARG A 111 -2.05 -15.86 -0.55
N TYR A 112 -1.15 -15.18 -1.25
CA TYR A 112 -0.92 -15.39 -2.69
C TYR A 112 -0.48 -16.81 -3.05
N GLY A 113 0.33 -17.45 -2.21
CA GLY A 113 0.74 -18.84 -2.41
C GLY A 113 -0.45 -19.81 -2.42
N ASP A 114 -1.42 -19.60 -1.54
CA ASP A 114 -2.64 -20.42 -1.47
C ASP A 114 -3.55 -20.14 -2.66
N ALA A 115 -3.74 -18.86 -3.00
CA ALA A 115 -4.50 -18.46 -4.19
C ALA A 115 -3.92 -19.09 -5.46
N GLY A 116 -2.60 -19.09 -5.61
CA GLY A 116 -1.89 -19.72 -6.73
C GLY A 116 -2.11 -21.23 -6.81
N ARG A 117 -2.06 -21.95 -5.68
CA ARG A 117 -2.35 -23.40 -5.65
C ARG A 117 -3.80 -23.72 -6.04
N ILE A 118 -4.76 -22.95 -5.54
CA ILE A 118 -6.19 -23.14 -5.87
C ILE A 118 -6.44 -22.84 -7.35
N VAL A 119 -5.81 -21.80 -7.89
CA VAL A 119 -5.88 -21.46 -9.32
C VAL A 119 -5.26 -22.55 -10.20
N ALA A 120 -4.16 -23.16 -9.78
CA ALA A 120 -3.56 -24.29 -10.49
C ALA A 120 -4.51 -25.51 -10.50
N GLN A 121 -5.12 -25.83 -9.36
CA GLN A 121 -6.14 -26.89 -9.27
C GLN A 121 -7.34 -26.62 -10.20
N ALA A 122 -7.84 -25.37 -10.22
CA ALA A 122 -8.92 -24.98 -11.11
C ALA A 122 -8.53 -25.09 -12.61
N ALA A 123 -7.27 -24.81 -12.95
CA ALA A 123 -6.75 -24.97 -14.31
C ALA A 123 -6.71 -26.45 -14.74
N GLU A 124 -6.22 -27.35 -13.87
CA GLU A 124 -6.21 -28.79 -14.12
C GLU A 124 -7.62 -29.35 -14.38
N LEU A 125 -8.60 -28.96 -13.57
CA LEU A 125 -10.00 -29.39 -13.71
C LEU A 125 -10.65 -28.89 -15.00
N THR A 126 -10.25 -27.71 -15.46
CA THR A 126 -10.77 -27.16 -16.71
C THR A 126 -10.01 -27.67 -17.92
N GLY A 127 -8.90 -28.40 -17.77
CA GLY A 127 -8.01 -28.77 -18.86
C GLY A 127 -7.31 -27.55 -19.49
N ALA A 128 -7.25 -26.44 -18.76
CA ALA A 128 -6.47 -25.27 -19.15
C ALA A 128 -5.02 -25.48 -18.72
N ASP A 129 -4.05 -25.05 -19.53
CA ASP A 129 -2.64 -25.14 -19.16
C ASP A 129 -2.40 -24.32 -17.87
N PRO A 130 -1.91 -24.93 -16.77
CA PRO A 130 -1.70 -24.24 -15.49
C PRO A 130 -0.63 -23.12 -15.57
N VAL A 131 0.20 -23.13 -16.61
CA VAL A 131 1.33 -22.21 -16.82
C VAL A 131 1.11 -21.32 -18.04
N ALA A 132 0.67 -21.85 -19.18
CA ALA A 132 0.56 -21.10 -20.44
C ALA A 132 -0.65 -20.15 -20.51
N ALA A 133 -0.52 -19.09 -21.31
CA ALA A 133 -1.63 -18.23 -21.72
C ALA A 133 -2.44 -19.00 -22.77
N ASP A 134 -3.40 -19.81 -22.34
CA ASP A 134 -4.13 -20.75 -23.19
C ASP A 134 -4.77 -20.01 -24.38
N PRO A 135 -4.29 -20.20 -25.63
CA PRO A 135 -4.86 -19.53 -26.78
C PRO A 135 -5.39 -20.57 -27.77
N GLU A 136 -6.70 -20.80 -27.77
CA GLU A 136 -7.51 -21.04 -28.98
C GLU A 136 -8.93 -21.51 -28.60
N THR A 137 -9.83 -20.56 -28.38
CA THR A 137 -11.18 -20.51 -28.99
C THR A 137 -11.75 -19.10 -28.78
N ALA A 138 -12.42 -18.56 -29.79
CA ALA A 138 -13.48 -17.58 -29.52
C ALA A 138 -14.61 -18.37 -28.82
N ASP A 139 -15.16 -17.83 -27.72
CA ASP A 139 -16.13 -18.50 -26.82
C ASP A 139 -15.51 -19.40 -25.72
N LEU A 140 -14.60 -18.85 -24.91
CA LEU A 140 -14.23 -19.49 -23.63
C LEU A 140 -15.46 -19.60 -22.72
N PRO A 141 -15.73 -20.78 -22.12
CA PRO A 141 -16.73 -20.92 -21.07
C PRO A 141 -16.51 -19.87 -19.97
N PRO A 142 -17.58 -19.29 -19.38
CA PRO A 142 -17.45 -18.22 -18.39
C PRO A 142 -16.40 -18.49 -17.31
N GLN A 143 -16.38 -19.71 -16.76
CA GLN A 143 -15.44 -20.08 -15.70
C GLN A 143 -13.98 -20.15 -16.17
N ARG A 144 -13.72 -20.52 -17.43
CA ARG A 144 -12.35 -20.45 -18.00
C ARG A 144 -11.91 -19.01 -18.20
N ARG A 145 -12.83 -18.12 -18.61
CA ARG A 145 -12.57 -16.68 -18.71
C ARG A 145 -12.25 -16.08 -17.34
N ASP A 146 -13.04 -16.42 -16.32
CA ASP A 146 -12.85 -15.93 -14.95
C ASP A 146 -11.55 -16.44 -14.32
N LEU A 147 -11.19 -17.70 -14.57
CA LEU A 147 -9.89 -18.26 -14.20
C LEU A 147 -8.74 -17.49 -14.86
N ALA A 148 -8.83 -17.20 -16.16
CA ALA A 148 -7.79 -16.44 -16.88
C ALA A 148 -7.67 -15.00 -16.36
N LEU A 149 -8.78 -14.31 -16.10
CA LEU A 149 -8.79 -12.99 -15.47
C LEU A 149 -8.14 -13.00 -14.09
N LEU A 150 -8.44 -14.01 -13.26
CA LEU A 150 -7.84 -14.16 -11.94
C LEU A 150 -6.33 -14.46 -12.02
N ARG A 151 -5.89 -15.27 -12.99
CA ARG A 151 -4.46 -15.51 -13.26
C ARG A 151 -3.74 -14.23 -13.68
N GLY A 152 -4.32 -13.45 -14.60
CA GLY A 152 -3.79 -12.15 -14.99
C GLY A 152 -3.69 -11.19 -13.80
N ARG A 153 -4.70 -11.20 -12.94
CA ARG A 153 -4.71 -10.38 -11.72
C ARG A 153 -3.62 -10.77 -10.73
N LEU A 154 -3.43 -12.08 -10.48
CA LEU A 154 -2.35 -12.59 -9.64
C LEU A 154 -0.97 -12.28 -10.23
N ALA A 155 -0.81 -12.37 -11.55
CA ALA A 155 0.42 -11.97 -12.22
C ALA A 155 0.72 -10.48 -12.00
N LEU A 156 -0.28 -9.61 -12.08
CA LEU A 156 -0.11 -8.19 -11.75
C LEU A 156 0.16 -7.94 -10.26
N ASP A 157 -0.45 -8.68 -9.33
CA ASP A 157 -0.14 -8.56 -7.90
C ASP A 157 1.33 -8.95 -7.60
N ALA A 158 1.86 -9.90 -8.38
CA ALA A 158 3.25 -10.32 -8.37
C ALA A 158 4.18 -9.41 -9.20
N MET A 159 3.67 -8.34 -9.83
CA MET A 159 4.41 -7.52 -10.79
C MET A 159 5.10 -8.32 -11.91
N ASP A 160 4.58 -9.51 -12.24
CA ASP A 160 4.99 -10.31 -13.39
C ASP A 160 4.33 -9.73 -14.65
N ILE A 161 4.84 -8.57 -15.07
CA ILE A 161 4.27 -7.78 -16.16
C ILE A 161 4.24 -8.58 -17.47
N ALA A 162 5.30 -9.36 -17.75
CA ALA A 162 5.38 -10.16 -18.96
C ALA A 162 4.28 -11.24 -19.01
N ARG A 163 4.06 -11.95 -17.90
CA ARG A 163 2.99 -12.95 -17.81
C ARG A 163 1.61 -12.32 -17.86
N ALA A 164 1.41 -11.21 -17.14
CA ALA A 164 0.15 -10.48 -17.17
C ALA A 164 -0.19 -10.01 -18.61
N ASP A 165 0.78 -9.43 -19.32
CA ASP A 165 0.63 -8.94 -20.69
C ASP A 165 0.26 -10.05 -21.66
N SER A 166 0.94 -11.20 -21.56
CA SER A 166 0.62 -12.40 -22.34
C SER A 166 -0.84 -12.87 -22.11
N ILE A 167 -1.29 -12.90 -20.86
CA ILE A 167 -2.66 -13.30 -20.49
C ILE A 167 -3.70 -12.31 -21.04
N TYR A 168 -3.53 -11.01 -20.77
CA TYR A 168 -4.53 -10.01 -21.17
C TYR A 168 -4.58 -9.79 -22.68
N THR A 169 -3.45 -9.87 -23.38
CA THR A 169 -3.42 -9.83 -24.84
C THR A 169 -4.06 -11.08 -25.44
N GLY A 170 -3.86 -12.25 -24.83
CA GLY A 170 -4.58 -13.48 -25.18
C GLY A 170 -6.10 -13.31 -25.06
N LEU A 171 -6.56 -12.81 -23.91
CA LEU A 171 -7.98 -12.54 -23.65
C LEU A 171 -8.58 -11.56 -24.67
N LEU A 172 -7.92 -10.43 -24.93
CA LEU A 172 -8.41 -9.41 -25.86
C LEU A 172 -8.43 -9.88 -27.32
N ARG A 173 -7.53 -10.78 -27.70
CA ARG A 173 -7.57 -11.42 -29.03
C ARG A 173 -8.76 -12.36 -29.19
N THR A 174 -9.16 -13.05 -28.12
CA THR A 174 -10.34 -13.95 -28.13
C THR A 174 -11.65 -13.21 -27.95
N ASP A 175 -11.67 -12.15 -27.14
CA ASP A 175 -12.83 -11.36 -26.80
C ASP A 175 -12.43 -9.89 -26.57
N PRO A 176 -12.51 -9.04 -27.61
CA PRO A 176 -12.12 -7.64 -27.51
C PRO A 176 -13.12 -6.79 -26.70
N TYR A 177 -14.25 -7.33 -26.27
CA TYR A 177 -15.29 -6.62 -25.51
C TYR A 177 -15.20 -6.89 -24.00
N LEU A 178 -14.12 -7.52 -23.54
CA LEU A 178 -13.91 -7.82 -22.13
C LEU A 178 -13.34 -6.61 -21.38
N ALA A 179 -14.21 -5.82 -20.75
CA ALA A 179 -13.85 -4.60 -20.01
C ALA A 179 -12.70 -4.80 -19.01
N ARG A 180 -12.70 -5.93 -18.29
CA ARG A 180 -11.66 -6.27 -17.31
C ARG A 180 -10.31 -6.62 -17.92
N ALA A 181 -10.28 -7.16 -19.13
CA ALA A 181 -9.03 -7.40 -19.83
C ALA A 181 -8.42 -6.09 -20.32
N HIS A 182 -9.25 -5.16 -20.80
CA HIS A 182 -8.83 -3.78 -21.07
C HIS A 182 -8.30 -3.09 -19.81
N LEU A 183 -8.96 -3.25 -18.65
CA LEU A 183 -8.43 -2.72 -17.39
C LEU A 183 -7.06 -3.32 -17.03
N GLY A 184 -6.88 -4.64 -17.21
CA GLY A 184 -5.59 -5.30 -16.99
C GLY A 184 -4.49 -4.75 -17.91
N ALA A 185 -4.79 -4.59 -19.21
CA ALA A 185 -3.89 -3.99 -20.18
C ALA A 185 -3.55 -2.52 -19.85
N ALA A 186 -4.55 -1.74 -19.40
CA ALA A 186 -4.35 -0.36 -18.95
C ALA A 186 -3.39 -0.28 -17.75
N GLU A 187 -3.52 -1.21 -16.79
CA GLU A 187 -2.63 -1.26 -15.62
C GLU A 187 -1.21 -1.68 -15.99
N ILE A 188 -1.05 -2.61 -16.95
CA ILE A 188 0.27 -2.97 -17.51
C ILE A 188 0.93 -1.75 -18.16
N ALA A 189 0.20 -1.07 -19.05
CA ALA A 189 0.69 0.12 -19.73
C ALA A 189 1.04 1.23 -18.72
N PHE A 190 0.24 1.39 -17.66
CA PHE A 190 0.53 2.29 -16.56
C PHE A 190 1.86 1.94 -15.89
N TRP A 191 2.12 0.69 -15.52
CA TRP A 191 3.38 0.31 -14.88
C TRP A 191 4.60 0.39 -15.80
N GLN A 192 4.40 0.24 -17.11
CA GLN A 192 5.46 0.37 -18.12
C GLN A 192 5.70 1.82 -18.59
N HIS A 193 5.11 2.81 -17.91
CA HIS A 193 5.18 4.23 -18.29
C HIS A 193 4.61 4.56 -19.70
N ARG A 194 3.78 3.68 -20.27
CA ARG A 194 3.08 3.88 -21.55
C ARG A 194 1.77 4.63 -21.30
N SER A 195 1.89 5.94 -21.05
CA SER A 195 0.79 6.76 -20.55
C SER A 195 -0.36 6.99 -21.55
N GLU A 196 -0.10 6.95 -22.86
CA GLU A 196 -1.14 7.06 -23.90
C GLU A 196 -1.92 5.73 -23.99
N ASP A 197 -1.20 4.62 -24.20
CA ASP A 197 -1.78 3.27 -24.20
C ASP A 197 -2.63 2.99 -22.94
N ALA A 198 -2.14 3.40 -21.76
CA ALA A 198 -2.86 3.24 -20.51
C ALA A 198 -4.21 3.97 -20.51
N ARG A 199 -4.27 5.18 -21.10
CA ARG A 199 -5.52 5.94 -21.22
C ARG A 199 -6.47 5.33 -22.25
N ASP A 200 -5.95 4.84 -23.38
CA ASP A 200 -6.76 4.23 -24.44
C ASP A 200 -7.43 2.93 -23.98
N PHE A 201 -6.66 2.04 -23.33
CA PHE A 201 -7.21 0.83 -22.74
C PHE A 201 -8.18 1.13 -21.59
N LEU A 202 -7.87 2.11 -20.74
CA LEU A 202 -8.77 2.52 -19.66
C LEU A 202 -10.09 3.07 -20.21
N GLN A 203 -10.03 3.91 -21.25
CA GLN A 203 -11.21 4.43 -21.92
C GLN A 203 -12.05 3.29 -22.51
N SER A 204 -11.41 2.31 -23.16
CA SER A 204 -12.09 1.11 -23.66
C SER A 204 -12.78 0.33 -22.54
N ALA A 205 -12.10 0.12 -21.40
CA ALA A 205 -12.67 -0.54 -20.23
C ALA A 205 -13.92 0.20 -19.71
N LEU A 206 -13.86 1.52 -19.57
CA LEU A 206 -14.96 2.35 -19.07
C LEU A 206 -16.11 2.49 -20.08
N THR A 207 -15.83 2.44 -21.38
CA THR A 207 -16.88 2.40 -22.42
C THR A 207 -17.64 1.07 -22.38
N LEU A 208 -16.94 -0.04 -22.15
CA LEU A 208 -17.54 -1.38 -22.07
C LEU A 208 -18.29 -1.60 -20.75
N ASP A 209 -17.72 -1.16 -19.63
CA ASP A 209 -18.36 -1.18 -18.32
C ASP A 209 -18.09 0.12 -17.53
N PRO A 210 -19.02 1.09 -17.60
CA PRO A 210 -18.92 2.33 -16.83
C PRO A 210 -18.99 2.14 -15.32
N HIS A 211 -19.40 0.96 -14.83
CA HIS A 211 -19.58 0.66 -13.42
C HIS A 211 -18.40 -0.07 -12.79
N LEU A 212 -17.30 -0.25 -13.53
CA LEU A 212 -16.10 -0.88 -13.02
C LEU A 212 -15.34 0.07 -12.09
N ALA A 213 -15.59 0.00 -10.79
CA ALA A 213 -14.96 0.88 -9.80
C ALA A 213 -13.42 0.83 -9.85
N SER A 214 -12.83 -0.33 -10.13
CA SER A 214 -11.38 -0.47 -10.30
C SER A 214 -10.82 0.30 -11.51
N ALA A 215 -11.61 0.50 -12.57
CA ALA A 215 -11.21 1.34 -13.70
C ALA A 215 -11.21 2.83 -13.31
N HIS A 216 -12.23 3.30 -12.61
CA HIS A 216 -12.23 4.66 -12.05
C HIS A 216 -11.08 4.89 -11.05
N LEU A 217 -10.68 3.88 -10.27
CA LEU A 217 -9.50 3.98 -9.41
C LEU A 217 -8.18 4.01 -10.19
N LEU A 218 -8.07 3.30 -11.32
CA LEU A 218 -6.91 3.42 -12.20
C LEU A 218 -6.87 4.81 -12.86
N ALA A 219 -8.02 5.34 -13.29
CA ALA A 219 -8.16 6.71 -13.77
C ALA A 219 -7.65 7.71 -12.74
N ALA A 220 -8.08 7.56 -11.48
CA ALA A 220 -7.61 8.39 -10.38
C ALA A 220 -6.08 8.34 -10.20
N ARG A 221 -5.44 7.17 -10.33
CA ARG A 221 -3.98 7.04 -10.26
C ARG A 221 -3.28 7.74 -11.42
N ILE A 222 -3.79 7.60 -12.64
CA ILE A 222 -3.26 8.28 -13.84
C ILE A 222 -3.37 9.80 -13.68
N HIS A 223 -4.53 10.31 -13.27
CA HIS A 223 -4.72 11.74 -13.02
C HIS A 223 -3.81 12.24 -11.89
N ARG A 224 -3.60 11.44 -10.84
CA ARG A 224 -2.72 11.82 -9.73
C ARG A 224 -1.26 11.92 -10.16
N GLU A 225 -0.79 10.98 -10.99
CA GLU A 225 0.54 11.01 -11.60
C GLU A 225 0.70 12.24 -12.52
N ALA A 226 -0.34 12.55 -13.30
CA ALA A 226 -0.38 13.73 -14.17
C ALA A 226 -0.58 15.06 -13.41
N GLN A 227 -0.66 15.03 -12.07
CA GLN A 227 -0.94 16.19 -11.21
C GLN A 227 -2.31 16.88 -11.50
N GLU A 228 -3.25 16.15 -12.11
CA GLU A 228 -4.61 16.57 -12.45
C GLU A 228 -5.52 16.38 -11.22
N ASN A 229 -5.30 17.19 -10.18
CA ASN A 229 -5.95 17.01 -8.87
C ASN A 229 -7.48 17.08 -8.90
N ALA A 230 -8.08 17.87 -9.80
CA ALA A 230 -9.53 17.92 -9.95
C ALA A 230 -10.09 16.58 -10.47
N GLU A 231 -9.46 16.04 -11.52
CA GLU A 231 -9.91 14.79 -12.15
C GLU A 231 -9.60 13.56 -11.31
N TRP A 232 -8.50 13.60 -10.53
CA TRP A 232 -8.23 12.62 -9.48
C TRP A 232 -9.41 12.52 -8.50
N ARG A 233 -9.90 13.65 -7.98
CA ARG A 233 -11.04 13.67 -7.03
C ARG A 233 -12.30 13.13 -7.67
N ILE A 234 -12.64 13.60 -8.87
CA ILE A 234 -13.82 13.16 -9.62
C ILE A 234 -13.78 11.65 -9.84
N SER A 235 -12.64 11.10 -10.26
CA SER A 235 -12.47 9.67 -10.51
C SER A 235 -12.63 8.84 -9.23
N VAL A 236 -12.09 9.29 -8.09
CA VAL A 236 -12.27 8.61 -6.80
C VAL A 236 -13.74 8.62 -6.35
N HIS A 237 -14.42 9.77 -6.47
CA HIS A 237 -15.85 9.86 -6.18
C HIS A 237 -16.66 8.92 -7.07
N ARG A 238 -16.35 8.89 -8.36
CA ARG A 238 -17.04 8.03 -9.32
C ARG A 238 -16.89 6.55 -8.98
N ALA A 239 -15.71 6.13 -8.52
CA ALA A 239 -15.48 4.75 -8.09
C ALA A 239 -16.44 4.33 -6.96
N VAL A 240 -16.68 5.21 -5.97
CA VAL A 240 -17.63 4.96 -4.87
C VAL A 240 -19.09 5.06 -5.33
N GLU A 241 -19.40 5.99 -6.24
CA GLU A 241 -20.76 6.13 -6.80
C GLU A 241 -21.21 4.88 -7.56
N VAL A 242 -20.30 4.27 -8.34
CA VAL A 242 -20.64 3.09 -9.14
C VAL A 242 -20.57 1.79 -8.34
N ASP A 243 -19.74 1.71 -7.30
CA ASP A 243 -19.71 0.60 -6.35
C ASP A 243 -19.37 1.08 -4.93
N SER A 244 -20.41 1.23 -4.10
CA SER A 244 -20.26 1.65 -2.70
C SER A 244 -19.79 0.52 -1.77
N LEU A 245 -19.55 -0.69 -2.29
CA LEU A 245 -18.93 -1.79 -1.55
C LEU A 245 -17.43 -1.94 -1.88
N SER A 246 -16.86 -1.02 -2.66
CA SER A 246 -15.43 -1.02 -2.97
C SER A 246 -14.61 -0.43 -1.81
N ALA A 247 -14.05 -1.31 -0.98
CA ALA A 247 -13.14 -0.94 0.12
C ALA A 247 -11.98 -0.06 -0.38
N ASN A 248 -11.36 -0.42 -1.51
CA ASN A 248 -10.29 0.36 -2.12
C ASN A 248 -10.75 1.77 -2.54
N ALA A 249 -11.99 1.93 -3.02
CA ALA A 249 -12.50 3.24 -3.39
C ALA A 249 -12.72 4.12 -2.14
N HIS A 250 -13.24 3.55 -1.06
CA HIS A 250 -13.37 4.24 0.22
C HIS A 250 -12.02 4.62 0.85
N ALA A 251 -11.01 3.76 0.77
CA ALA A 251 -9.65 4.08 1.20
C ALA A 251 -9.05 5.28 0.42
N GLN A 252 -9.25 5.33 -0.90
CA GLN A 252 -8.82 6.48 -1.71
C GLN A 252 -9.63 7.74 -1.41
N LEU A 253 -10.93 7.58 -1.15
CA LEU A 253 -11.83 8.69 -0.79
C LEU A 253 -11.44 9.32 0.56
N ALA A 254 -10.90 8.54 1.50
CA ALA A 254 -10.32 9.08 2.73
C ALA A 254 -9.17 10.07 2.43
N SER A 255 -8.30 9.74 1.47
CA SER A 255 -7.22 10.64 1.05
C SER A 255 -7.73 11.92 0.37
N VAL A 256 -8.81 11.82 -0.41
CA VAL A 256 -9.51 12.99 -0.98
C VAL A 256 -10.04 13.89 0.13
N PHE A 257 -10.76 13.33 1.11
CA PHE A 257 -11.32 14.12 2.21
C PHE A 257 -10.25 14.75 3.10
N ARG A 258 -9.10 14.10 3.32
CA ARG A 258 -7.96 14.75 3.99
C ARG A 258 -7.47 15.97 3.21
N ASN A 259 -7.34 15.85 1.88
CA ASN A 259 -6.96 16.97 1.03
C ASN A 259 -7.99 18.11 1.06
N ASP A 260 -9.27 17.79 1.28
CA ASP A 260 -10.36 18.76 1.50
C ASP A 260 -10.46 19.27 2.94
N SER A 261 -9.52 18.92 3.81
CA SER A 261 -9.55 19.23 5.25
C SER A 261 -10.79 18.69 5.99
N ALA A 262 -11.48 17.70 5.42
CA ALA A 262 -12.65 17.05 5.99
C ALA A 262 -12.26 15.77 6.76
N ILE A 263 -11.40 15.91 7.76
CA ILE A 263 -10.74 14.79 8.47
C ILE A 263 -11.72 13.77 9.09
N VAL A 264 -12.87 14.22 9.59
CA VAL A 264 -13.89 13.33 10.19
C VAL A 264 -14.50 12.41 9.13
N LYS A 265 -14.78 12.94 7.93
CA LYS A 265 -15.26 12.13 6.81
C LYS A 265 -14.17 11.16 6.35
N ALA A 266 -12.92 11.62 6.30
CA ALA A 266 -11.80 10.79 5.90
C ALA A 266 -11.62 9.58 6.84
N TYR A 267 -11.65 9.81 8.16
CA TYR A 267 -11.63 8.76 9.18
C TYR A 267 -12.76 7.74 8.99
N HIS A 268 -14.01 8.20 8.84
CA HIS A 268 -15.15 7.31 8.62
C HIS A 268 -15.03 6.49 7.34
N HIS A 269 -14.53 7.05 6.24
CA HIS A 269 -14.33 6.30 5.01
C HIS A 269 -13.18 5.30 5.10
N ALA A 270 -12.12 5.60 5.85
CA ALA A 270 -11.06 4.62 6.11
C ALA A 270 -11.59 3.44 6.94
N HIS A 271 -12.36 3.69 8.00
CA HIS A 271 -12.98 2.60 8.77
C HIS A 271 -14.01 1.82 7.97
N PHE A 272 -14.85 2.48 7.17
CA PHE A 272 -15.81 1.79 6.33
C PHE A 272 -15.12 0.89 5.29
N ALA A 273 -13.96 1.29 4.77
CA ALA A 273 -13.16 0.42 3.91
C ALA A 273 -12.70 -0.86 4.64
N ILE A 274 -12.32 -0.75 5.91
CA ILE A 274 -11.90 -1.88 6.75
C ILE A 274 -13.09 -2.78 7.11
N ASP A 275 -14.26 -2.20 7.39
CA ASP A 275 -15.50 -2.97 7.62
C ASP A 275 -15.90 -3.80 6.39
N LEU A 276 -15.64 -3.28 5.19
CA LEU A 276 -15.88 -3.97 3.92
C LEU A 276 -14.79 -5.02 3.61
N ASP A 277 -13.54 -4.71 3.91
CA ASP A 277 -12.38 -5.57 3.70
C ASP A 277 -11.32 -5.32 4.80
N PRO A 278 -11.20 -6.22 5.80
CA PRO A 278 -10.21 -6.08 6.87
C PRO A 278 -8.75 -6.01 6.37
N TYR A 279 -8.51 -6.42 5.13
CA TYR A 279 -7.19 -6.40 4.48
C TYR A 279 -7.02 -5.19 3.55
N ALA A 280 -7.87 -4.16 3.67
CA ALA A 280 -7.80 -2.92 2.90
C ALA A 280 -6.54 -2.11 3.28
N GLN A 281 -5.38 -2.52 2.74
CA GLN A 281 -4.07 -1.95 3.05
C GLN A 281 -4.06 -0.42 2.91
N GLY A 282 -4.72 0.14 1.89
CA GLY A 282 -4.79 1.60 1.70
C GLY A 282 -5.48 2.34 2.85
N ALA A 283 -6.48 1.74 3.50
CA ALA A 283 -7.16 2.32 4.65
C ALA A 283 -6.32 2.23 5.92
N HIS A 284 -5.67 1.08 6.14
CA HIS A 284 -4.69 0.93 7.23
C HIS A 284 -3.51 1.90 7.07
N SER A 285 -2.97 2.07 5.86
CA SER A 285 -1.92 3.07 5.59
C SER A 285 -2.39 4.50 5.84
N TYR A 286 -3.66 4.82 5.54
CA TYR A 286 -4.23 6.13 5.82
C TYR A 286 -4.28 6.39 7.33
N LEU A 287 -4.86 5.45 8.09
CA LEU A 287 -5.03 5.59 9.54
C LEU A 287 -3.69 5.58 10.28
N GLY A 288 -2.78 4.67 9.92
CA GLY A 288 -1.46 4.53 10.54
C GLY A 288 -0.41 5.56 10.11
N ASN A 289 -0.76 6.49 9.24
CA ASN A 289 0.06 7.65 8.89
C ASN A 289 -0.64 8.94 9.35
N GLY A 290 -1.13 8.94 10.60
CA GLY A 290 -1.72 10.10 11.26
C GLY A 290 -3.15 10.41 10.86
N GLY A 291 -3.85 9.47 10.22
CA GLY A 291 -5.26 9.61 9.83
C GLY A 291 -6.25 9.23 10.94
N SER A 292 -5.77 8.71 12.07
CA SER A 292 -6.59 8.46 13.25
C SER A 292 -7.03 9.77 13.91
N LEU A 293 -8.27 9.78 14.41
CA LEU A 293 -8.80 10.88 15.23
C LEU A 293 -8.62 10.65 16.74
N LEU A 294 -8.17 9.45 17.12
CA LEU A 294 -7.95 9.06 18.50
C LEU A 294 -6.45 9.09 18.78
N GLY A 295 -6.03 9.96 19.70
CA GLY A 295 -4.64 10.05 20.15
C GLY A 295 -4.30 9.02 21.22
N TYR A 296 -2.99 8.83 21.43
CA TYR A 296 -2.41 7.92 22.41
C TYR A 296 -2.69 8.31 23.87
N ASP A 297 -3.28 9.48 24.13
CA ASP A 297 -3.66 9.93 25.48
C ASP A 297 -4.70 9.00 26.17
N SER A 298 -5.42 8.19 25.38
CA SER A 298 -6.44 7.25 25.88
C SER A 298 -5.98 5.79 25.94
N VAL A 299 -4.88 5.46 25.27
CA VAL A 299 -4.34 4.09 25.16
C VAL A 299 -2.81 4.20 25.18
N PRO A 300 -2.14 3.78 26.27
CA PRO A 300 -0.70 3.94 26.42
C PRO A 300 0.08 3.32 25.26
N ALA A 301 1.13 4.00 24.84
CA ALA A 301 2.03 3.54 23.78
C ALA A 301 3.49 3.46 24.26
N ASP A 302 3.82 4.05 25.40
CA ASP A 302 5.16 4.07 25.95
C ASP A 302 5.28 3.14 27.17
N PRO A 303 6.26 2.20 27.21
CA PRO A 303 6.60 1.44 28.41
C PRO A 303 6.73 2.29 29.69
N ALA A 304 7.21 3.53 29.56
CA ALA A 304 7.40 4.45 30.69
C ALA A 304 6.10 4.92 31.36
N GLU A 305 4.93 4.64 30.75
CA GLU A 305 3.61 4.92 31.35
C GLU A 305 3.18 3.85 32.36
N PHE A 306 3.94 2.76 32.50
CA PHE A 306 3.64 1.66 33.39
C PHE A 306 4.64 1.57 34.55
N ASP A 307 4.14 1.31 35.76
CA ASP A 307 4.94 1.21 36.97
C ASP A 307 5.21 -0.24 37.40
N GLY A 308 6.21 -0.42 38.26
CA GLY A 308 6.53 -1.70 38.90
C GLY A 308 6.93 -2.79 37.91
N ARG A 309 6.57 -4.04 38.20
CA ARG A 309 7.00 -5.20 37.41
C ARG A 309 6.53 -5.14 35.95
N ILE A 310 5.36 -4.56 35.68
CA ILE A 310 4.86 -4.41 34.30
C ILE A 310 5.77 -3.44 33.53
N GLY A 311 6.06 -2.26 34.08
CA GLY A 311 6.96 -1.30 33.46
C GLY A 311 8.38 -1.86 33.23
N GLU A 312 8.93 -2.56 34.23
CA GLU A 312 10.23 -3.23 34.12
C GLU A 312 10.27 -4.25 32.97
N LEU A 313 9.25 -5.10 32.86
CA LEU A 313 9.15 -6.10 31.79
C LEU A 313 8.95 -5.47 30.40
N LEU A 314 8.14 -4.42 30.31
CA LEU A 314 7.95 -3.70 29.04
C LEU A 314 9.25 -3.04 28.59
N ALA A 315 10.01 -2.43 29.51
CA ALA A 315 11.32 -1.85 29.22
C ALA A 315 12.35 -2.91 28.82
N GLU A 316 12.37 -4.07 29.50
CA GLU A 316 13.22 -5.21 29.14
C GLU A 316 12.92 -5.70 27.72
N GLY A 317 11.64 -5.92 27.40
CA GLY A 317 11.22 -6.31 26.04
C GLY A 317 11.60 -5.28 24.98
N ASP A 318 11.43 -3.98 25.28
CA ASP A 318 11.84 -2.87 24.41
C ASP A 318 13.36 -2.87 24.15
N GLU A 319 14.17 -3.08 25.19
CA GLU A 319 15.63 -3.19 25.07
C GLU A 319 16.01 -4.35 24.15
N HIS A 320 15.37 -5.52 24.30
CA HIS A 320 15.57 -6.65 23.41
C HIS A 320 15.20 -6.33 21.95
N LEU A 321 14.09 -5.61 21.70
CA LEU A 321 13.73 -5.15 20.36
C LEU A 321 14.79 -4.21 19.77
N LEU A 322 15.24 -3.23 20.55
CA LEU A 322 16.27 -2.26 20.12
C LEU A 322 17.63 -2.93 19.86
N ALA A 323 17.94 -3.97 20.64
CA ALA A 323 19.12 -4.82 20.46
C ALA A 323 18.94 -5.90 19.39
N ARG A 324 17.79 -5.93 18.71
CA ARG A 324 17.46 -6.86 17.61
C ARG A 324 17.47 -8.34 18.03
N ARG A 325 17.23 -8.59 19.32
CA ARG A 325 17.04 -9.89 19.96
C ARG A 325 15.54 -10.21 20.00
N TYR A 326 14.97 -10.42 18.81
CA TYR A 326 13.52 -10.40 18.63
C TYR A 326 12.83 -11.59 19.31
N GLU A 327 13.42 -12.77 19.24
CA GLU A 327 12.91 -13.96 19.94
C GLU A 327 12.92 -13.77 21.46
N GLU A 328 14.00 -13.22 22.00
CA GLU A 328 14.12 -12.93 23.44
C GLU A 328 13.14 -11.83 23.87
N ALA A 329 12.89 -10.81 23.04
CA ALA A 329 11.97 -9.73 23.34
C ALA A 329 10.54 -10.21 23.67
N MET A 330 10.12 -11.32 23.05
CA MET A 330 8.78 -11.86 23.26
C MET A 330 8.55 -12.40 24.68
N GLY A 331 9.60 -12.82 25.40
CA GLY A 331 9.50 -13.38 26.74
C GLY A 331 8.90 -12.39 27.75
N PRO A 332 9.54 -11.23 27.97
CA PRO A 332 9.03 -10.20 28.86
C PRO A 332 7.62 -9.72 28.49
N PHE A 333 7.33 -9.52 27.20
CA PHE A 333 5.99 -9.13 26.75
C PHE A 333 4.92 -10.19 27.05
N ARG A 334 5.23 -11.49 26.93
CA ARG A 334 4.31 -12.56 27.31
C ARG A 334 4.05 -12.61 28.81
N GLU A 335 5.07 -12.32 29.64
CA GLU A 335 4.87 -12.18 31.09
C GLU A 335 3.95 -11.01 31.42
N VAL A 336 4.09 -9.88 30.72
CA VAL A 336 3.17 -8.74 30.84
C VAL A 336 1.75 -9.19 30.50
N LEU A 337 1.53 -9.86 29.36
CA LEU A 337 0.21 -10.32 28.96
C LEU A 337 -0.41 -11.38 29.90
N ALA A 338 0.41 -12.09 30.68
CA ALA A 338 -0.10 -12.98 31.73
C ALA A 338 -0.66 -12.21 32.94
N ALA A 339 -0.10 -11.03 33.23
CA ALA A 339 -0.53 -10.16 34.33
C ALA A 339 -1.59 -9.12 33.91
N ASP A 340 -1.47 -8.60 32.70
CA ASP A 340 -2.35 -7.61 32.05
C ASP A 340 -2.68 -8.08 30.62
N PRO A 341 -3.73 -8.92 30.45
CA PRO A 341 -4.06 -9.52 29.16
C PRO A 341 -4.45 -8.54 28.04
N GLY A 342 -4.74 -7.28 28.38
CA GLY A 342 -5.11 -6.24 27.42
C GLY A 342 -3.98 -5.27 27.09
N ASN A 343 -2.74 -5.55 27.52
CA ASN A 343 -1.64 -4.60 27.39
C ASN A 343 -1.23 -4.36 25.92
N VAL A 344 -1.62 -3.20 25.38
CA VAL A 344 -1.37 -2.82 23.98
C VAL A 344 0.12 -2.68 23.67
N VAL A 345 0.93 -2.20 24.61
CA VAL A 345 2.39 -2.08 24.41
C VAL A 345 3.03 -3.46 24.26
N ALA A 346 2.61 -4.44 25.05
CA ALA A 346 3.08 -5.82 24.92
C ALA A 346 2.63 -6.47 23.60
N PHE A 347 1.37 -6.26 23.18
CA PHE A 347 0.90 -6.70 21.87
C PHE A 347 1.71 -6.08 20.73
N MET A 348 1.95 -4.75 20.77
CA MET A 348 2.77 -4.06 19.79
C MET A 348 4.20 -4.60 19.76
N GLY A 349 4.80 -4.87 20.92
CA GLY A 349 6.14 -5.42 21.03
C GLY A 349 6.27 -6.81 20.40
N ILE A 350 5.31 -7.71 20.68
CA ILE A 350 5.29 -9.06 20.09
C ILE A 350 5.02 -9.00 18.58
N GLY A 351 4.05 -8.19 18.13
CA GLY A 351 3.79 -8.01 16.71
C GLY A 351 5.00 -7.46 15.95
N THR A 352 5.73 -6.53 16.57
CA THR A 352 6.98 -5.99 16.03
C THR A 352 8.07 -7.05 15.95
N ALA A 353 8.24 -7.89 16.98
CA ALA A 353 9.20 -9.00 16.94
C ALA A 353 8.89 -9.96 15.78
N HIS A 354 7.64 -10.41 15.62
CA HIS A 354 7.24 -11.25 14.49
C HIS A 354 7.48 -10.58 13.13
N TYR A 355 7.15 -9.29 13.00
CA TYR A 355 7.40 -8.53 11.77
C TYR A 355 8.89 -8.52 11.42
N GLN A 356 9.77 -8.27 12.39
CA GLN A 356 11.21 -8.23 12.17
C GLN A 356 11.81 -9.61 11.87
N LEU A 357 11.21 -10.68 12.41
CA LEU A 357 11.54 -12.07 12.09
C LEU A 357 11.03 -12.51 10.71
N GLY A 358 10.24 -11.66 10.04
CA GLY A 358 9.66 -11.95 8.74
C GLY A 358 8.40 -12.82 8.80
N ASP A 359 7.87 -13.10 10.00
CA ASP A 359 6.61 -13.80 10.23
C ASP A 359 5.44 -12.81 10.18
N TYR A 360 5.18 -12.30 8.98
CA TYR A 360 4.22 -11.22 8.77
C TYR A 360 2.78 -11.64 9.06
N GLU A 361 2.45 -12.92 8.86
CA GLU A 361 1.15 -13.48 9.22
C GLU A 361 0.91 -13.43 10.73
N ALA A 362 1.86 -13.89 11.55
CA ALA A 362 1.72 -13.79 13.00
C ALA A 362 1.75 -12.33 13.48
N ALA A 363 2.58 -11.47 12.86
CA ALA A 363 2.59 -10.04 13.17
C ALA A 363 1.22 -9.40 12.94
N LEU A 364 0.56 -9.75 11.82
CA LEU A 364 -0.77 -9.29 11.48
C LEU A 364 -1.79 -9.67 12.56
N GLU A 365 -1.78 -10.93 13.01
CA GLU A 365 -2.68 -11.40 14.09
C GLU A 365 -2.52 -10.59 15.38
N TRP A 366 -1.29 -10.23 15.76
CA TRP A 366 -1.03 -9.42 16.96
C TRP A 366 -1.49 -7.97 16.79
N PHE A 367 -1.29 -7.35 15.63
CA PHE A 367 -1.79 -6.00 15.37
C PHE A 367 -3.33 -5.96 15.30
N GLU A 368 -3.95 -6.98 14.72
CA GLU A 368 -5.42 -7.09 14.66
C GLU A 368 -6.06 -7.22 16.04
N ARG A 369 -5.41 -7.89 17.01
CA ARG A 369 -5.88 -7.95 18.40
C ARG A 369 -5.96 -6.56 19.04
N ILE A 370 -5.00 -5.69 18.75
CA ILE A 370 -5.04 -4.30 19.23
C ILE A 370 -6.23 -3.57 18.62
N LEU A 371 -6.43 -3.73 17.30
CA LEU A 371 -7.49 -3.04 16.57
C LEU A 371 -8.90 -3.55 16.91
N ALA A 372 -9.02 -4.77 17.43
CA ALA A 372 -10.29 -5.32 17.92
C ALA A 372 -10.85 -4.51 19.10
N ASP A 373 -9.99 -4.09 20.03
CA ASP A 373 -10.37 -3.31 21.22
C ASP A 373 -10.16 -1.79 21.02
N HIS A 374 -9.14 -1.43 20.26
CA HIS A 374 -8.70 -0.05 20.02
C HIS A 374 -8.65 0.25 18.51
N PRO A 375 -9.81 0.38 17.84
CA PRO A 375 -9.87 0.58 16.40
C PRO A 375 -9.23 1.89 15.94
N GLY A 376 -8.94 2.85 16.83
CA GLY A 376 -8.23 4.08 16.46
C GLY A 376 -6.71 4.03 16.65
N TYR A 377 -6.12 2.89 17.02
CA TYR A 377 -4.70 2.83 17.37
C TYR A 377 -3.82 2.88 16.11
N GLY A 378 -3.31 4.08 15.80
CA GLY A 378 -2.59 4.39 14.56
C GLY A 378 -1.41 3.45 14.29
N LEU A 379 -0.59 3.18 15.29
CA LEU A 379 0.60 2.34 15.16
C LEU A 379 0.26 0.87 14.82
N ALA A 380 -0.89 0.35 15.25
CA ALA A 380 -1.35 -0.99 14.87
C ALA A 380 -1.86 -1.00 13.43
N HIS A 381 -2.60 0.02 12.99
CA HIS A 381 -2.94 0.18 11.57
C HIS A 381 -1.69 0.26 10.69
N TYR A 382 -0.67 1.00 11.14
CA TYR A 382 0.63 1.07 10.48
C TYR A 382 1.25 -0.32 10.36
N GLY A 383 1.24 -1.10 11.45
CA GLY A 383 1.77 -2.45 11.45
C GLY A 383 1.05 -3.42 10.53
N VAL A 384 -0.30 -3.37 10.48
CA VAL A 384 -1.09 -4.12 9.50
C VAL A 384 -0.68 -3.74 8.07
N ALA A 385 -0.65 -2.45 7.75
CA ALA A 385 -0.30 -1.98 6.41
C ALA A 385 1.09 -2.45 5.95
N MET A 386 2.06 -2.43 6.89
CA MET A 386 3.41 -2.90 6.63
C MET A 386 3.49 -4.41 6.47
N ALA A 387 2.84 -5.19 7.34
CA ALA A 387 2.80 -6.65 7.25
C ALA A 387 2.20 -7.10 5.91
N LEU A 388 1.05 -6.55 5.51
CA LEU A 388 0.41 -6.86 4.22
C LEU A 388 1.32 -6.51 3.04
N GLY A 389 2.00 -5.37 3.10
CA GLY A 389 2.99 -4.97 2.08
C GLY A 389 4.12 -5.99 1.95
N ARG A 390 4.63 -6.51 3.06
CA ARG A 390 5.69 -7.53 3.08
C ARG A 390 5.20 -8.92 2.64
N MET A 391 3.96 -9.28 2.97
CA MET A 391 3.34 -10.50 2.44
C MET A 391 3.22 -10.44 0.91
N ARG A 392 2.89 -9.26 0.34
CA ARG A 392 2.93 -9.05 -1.10
C ARG A 392 4.34 -9.12 -1.67
N ASP A 393 5.32 -8.50 -1.03
CA ASP A 393 6.73 -8.53 -1.48
C ASP A 393 7.25 -9.97 -1.70
N ARG A 394 6.76 -10.97 -0.95
CA ARG A 394 7.16 -12.39 -1.11
C ARG A 394 6.82 -13.00 -2.46
N VAL A 395 5.88 -12.44 -3.22
CA VAL A 395 5.51 -12.93 -4.55
C VAL A 395 5.93 -12.01 -5.68
N ILE A 396 6.49 -10.84 -5.39
CA ILE A 396 6.88 -9.88 -6.42
C ILE A 396 8.09 -10.42 -7.19
N VAL A 397 7.93 -10.54 -8.51
CA VAL A 397 8.99 -10.92 -9.45
C VAL A 397 9.95 -9.75 -9.66
N GLY A 398 11.25 -10.03 -9.64
CA GLY A 398 12.31 -9.05 -9.88
C GLY A 398 12.91 -8.40 -8.62
N LEU A 399 12.31 -8.58 -7.43
CA LEU A 399 12.89 -8.04 -6.20
C LEU A 399 14.25 -8.65 -5.85
N ASP A 400 14.47 -9.93 -6.14
CA ASP A 400 15.77 -10.58 -5.89
C ASP A 400 16.87 -10.04 -6.80
N GLU A 401 16.57 -9.74 -8.07
CA GLU A 401 17.50 -9.07 -8.98
C GLU A 401 17.89 -7.68 -8.43
N MET A 402 16.91 -6.90 -7.96
CA MET A 402 17.18 -5.59 -7.35
C MET A 402 18.07 -5.72 -6.10
N ARG A 403 17.84 -6.76 -5.28
CA ARG A 403 18.68 -7.06 -4.11
C ARG A 403 20.11 -7.41 -4.50
N GLU A 404 20.32 -8.15 -5.58
CA GLU A 404 21.67 -8.46 -6.08
C GLU A 404 22.41 -7.19 -6.53
N VAL A 405 21.73 -6.30 -7.25
CA VAL A 405 22.29 -5.00 -7.65
C VAL A 405 22.70 -4.20 -6.41
N PHE A 406 21.84 -4.13 -5.40
CA PHE A 406 22.16 -3.50 -4.11
C PHE A 406 23.34 -4.19 -3.40
N ALA A 407 23.39 -5.52 -3.38
CA ALA A 407 24.44 -6.28 -2.71
C ALA A 407 25.83 -6.03 -3.32
N ARG A 408 25.92 -5.86 -4.64
CA ARG A 408 27.18 -5.61 -5.36
C ARG A 408 27.72 -4.19 -5.26
N ARG A 409 26.88 -3.22 -4.90
CA ARG A 409 27.29 -1.80 -4.81
C ARG A 409 28.18 -1.58 -3.58
N ASP A 410 29.36 -1.01 -3.77
CA ASP A 410 30.21 -0.58 -2.67
C ASP A 410 29.60 0.63 -1.96
N ALA A 411 29.76 0.68 -0.64
CA ALA A 411 29.18 1.70 0.21
C ALA A 411 30.24 2.22 1.19
N PRO A 412 31.20 3.05 0.72
CA PRO A 412 32.21 3.61 1.59
C PRO A 412 31.56 4.50 2.65
N GLU A 413 32.14 4.48 3.85
CA GLU A 413 31.65 5.30 4.95
C GLU A 413 32.22 6.73 4.83
N PRO A 414 31.37 7.78 4.82
CA PRO A 414 31.84 9.15 4.81
C PRO A 414 32.25 9.62 6.22
N GLU A 415 33.19 10.55 6.27
CA GLU A 415 33.56 11.24 7.52
C GLU A 415 32.35 11.97 8.11
N GLY A 416 32.18 11.91 9.44
CA GLY A 416 31.08 12.56 10.15
C GLY A 416 29.77 11.75 10.17
N LEU A 417 29.77 10.52 9.64
CA LEU A 417 28.53 9.72 9.54
C LEU A 417 27.91 9.42 10.90
N ARG A 418 28.71 9.04 11.90
CA ARG A 418 28.19 8.62 13.23
C ARG A 418 27.68 9.81 14.04
N GLU A 419 28.24 10.98 13.81
CA GLU A 419 27.80 12.23 14.41
C GLU A 419 26.43 12.64 13.86
N VAL A 420 26.24 12.49 12.55
CA VAL A 420 24.95 12.78 11.89
C VAL A 420 23.94 11.66 12.08
N PHE A 421 24.36 10.39 12.20
CA PHE A 421 23.48 9.24 12.45
C PHE A 421 23.83 8.60 13.81
N PRO A 422 23.35 9.16 14.93
CA PRO A 422 23.71 8.66 16.26
C PRO A 422 23.31 7.20 16.50
N ASP A 423 22.27 6.73 15.82
CA ASP A 423 21.74 5.36 15.96
C ASP A 423 22.47 4.33 15.08
N TYR A 424 23.52 4.73 14.34
CA TYR A 424 24.14 3.91 13.30
C TYR A 424 24.61 2.53 13.78
N GLU A 425 25.19 2.46 14.99
CA GLU A 425 25.71 1.22 15.57
C GLU A 425 24.61 0.25 16.02
N ARG A 426 23.36 0.72 16.17
CA ARG A 426 22.21 -0.13 16.51
C ARG A 426 21.68 -0.91 15.30
N LEU A 427 21.96 -0.43 14.09
CA LEU A 427 21.42 -0.96 12.85
C LEU A 427 22.11 -2.28 12.43
N ASP A 428 21.43 -3.13 11.65
CA ASP A 428 22.14 -4.21 10.93
C ASP A 428 23.05 -3.67 9.84
N GLU A 429 23.98 -4.53 9.40
CA GLU A 429 24.82 -4.33 8.22
C GLU A 429 24.03 -3.89 6.97
N GLU A 430 22.82 -4.42 6.74
CA GLU A 430 21.98 -4.01 5.60
C GLU A 430 21.55 -2.55 5.72
N LEU A 431 20.97 -2.16 6.86
CA LEU A 431 20.57 -0.76 7.12
C LEU A 431 21.77 0.18 7.15
N GLN A 432 22.88 -0.22 7.76
CA GLN A 432 24.13 0.53 7.75
C GLN A 432 24.64 0.78 6.33
N LYS A 433 24.55 -0.24 5.46
CA LYS A 433 24.87 -0.12 4.03
C LYS A 433 23.90 0.82 3.32
N ILE A 434 22.59 0.70 3.56
CA ILE A 434 21.58 1.60 2.99
C ILE A 434 21.90 3.05 3.35
N VAL A 435 22.15 3.35 4.63
CA VAL A 435 22.53 4.70 5.10
C VAL A 435 23.71 5.24 4.30
N ARG A 436 24.81 4.48 4.20
CA ARG A 436 26.02 4.89 3.46
C ARG A 436 25.71 5.20 1.99
N LEU A 437 24.94 4.34 1.32
CA LEU A 437 24.54 4.54 -0.09
C LEU A 437 23.62 5.75 -0.28
N SER A 438 22.71 5.98 0.67
CA SER A 438 21.74 7.07 0.59
C SER A 438 22.36 8.45 0.74
N VAL A 439 23.43 8.56 1.52
CA VAL A 439 24.12 9.84 1.76
C VAL A 439 25.32 10.06 0.85
N GLU A 440 25.83 9.01 0.20
CA GLU A 440 26.95 9.06 -0.75
C GLU A 440 26.92 10.29 -1.69
N PRO A 441 25.79 10.64 -2.34
CA PRO A 441 25.72 11.74 -3.31
C PRO A 441 26.07 13.11 -2.72
N PHE A 442 25.76 13.32 -1.43
CA PHE A 442 25.98 14.58 -0.72
C PHE A 442 26.90 14.41 0.49
N SER A 443 27.70 13.35 0.52
CA SER A 443 28.55 12.98 1.66
C SER A 443 29.61 14.03 2.01
N ASN A 444 29.97 14.93 1.10
CA ASN A 444 30.84 16.07 1.37
C ASN A 444 30.20 17.13 2.30
N PHE A 445 28.87 17.14 2.45
CA PHE A 445 28.20 17.98 3.46
C PHE A 445 28.22 17.33 4.84
N MET A 446 28.58 16.05 4.94
CA MET A 446 28.57 15.30 6.21
C MET A 446 29.48 15.96 7.27
N PRO A 447 30.73 16.38 6.98
CA PRO A 447 31.58 17.01 7.99
C PRO A 447 31.02 18.33 8.53
N VAL A 448 30.46 19.18 7.67
CA VAL A 448 29.86 20.46 8.12
C VAL A 448 28.57 20.23 8.88
N LEU A 449 27.75 19.26 8.48
CA LEU A 449 26.54 18.87 9.21
C LEU A 449 26.90 18.34 10.61
N ALA A 450 27.89 17.44 10.69
CA ALA A 450 28.43 16.93 11.95
C ALA A 450 28.96 18.06 12.84
N ALA A 451 29.79 18.95 12.29
CA ALA A 451 30.38 20.07 13.03
C ALA A 451 29.32 21.06 13.57
N ARG A 452 28.18 21.19 12.89
CA ARG A 452 27.05 22.02 13.34
C ARG A 452 26.06 21.27 14.25
N GLY A 453 26.25 19.97 14.45
CA GLY A 453 25.42 19.13 15.31
C GLY A 453 24.07 18.74 14.68
N ALA A 454 24.00 18.63 13.35
CA ALA A 454 22.84 18.04 12.67
C ALA A 454 22.73 16.56 13.04
N THR A 455 21.50 16.03 13.13
CA THR A 455 21.27 14.61 13.42
C THR A 455 20.19 14.02 12.50
N PHE A 456 20.25 12.72 12.27
CA PHE A 456 19.29 11.92 11.54
C PHE A 456 19.07 10.64 12.35
N HIS A 457 17.87 10.50 12.91
CA HIS A 457 17.50 9.32 13.69
C HIS A 457 16.73 8.32 12.83
N LEU A 458 17.06 7.05 12.95
CA LEU A 458 16.27 5.98 12.35
C LEU A 458 15.30 5.46 13.40
N LEU A 459 14.02 5.80 13.23
CA LEU A 459 12.97 5.53 14.19
C LEU A 459 12.62 4.03 14.16
N PRO A 460 12.76 3.30 15.28
CA PRO A 460 12.31 1.92 15.37
C PRO A 460 10.81 1.81 15.10
N PHE A 461 10.43 0.71 14.47
CA PHE A 461 9.06 0.47 13.98
C PHE A 461 7.97 0.74 15.03
N HIS A 462 8.17 0.29 16.28
CA HIS A 462 7.18 0.39 17.36
C HIS A 462 7.23 1.70 18.15
N LYS A 463 8.08 2.66 17.78
CA LYS A 463 8.20 3.95 18.46
C LYS A 463 7.40 5.03 17.74
N LEU A 464 6.85 5.96 18.51
CA LEU A 464 6.18 7.18 18.02
C LEU A 464 7.22 8.25 17.70
N LEU A 465 6.89 9.18 16.80
CA LEU A 465 7.84 10.22 16.37
C LEU A 465 8.38 11.04 17.54
N TRP A 466 7.53 11.41 18.49
CA TRP A 466 7.89 12.26 19.62
C TRP A 466 8.90 11.61 20.58
N GLN A 467 9.03 10.29 20.54
CA GLN A 467 10.02 9.54 21.33
C GLN A 467 11.42 9.63 20.71
N SER A 468 11.55 10.13 19.49
CA SER A 468 12.84 10.43 18.88
C SER A 468 13.46 11.68 19.52
N PRO A 469 14.78 11.70 19.77
CA PRO A 469 15.45 12.85 20.37
C PRO A 469 15.12 14.16 19.64
N ARG A 470 14.78 15.22 20.40
CA ARG A 470 14.43 16.56 19.90
C ARG A 470 13.08 16.64 19.18
N LYS A 471 12.25 15.60 19.23
CA LYS A 471 10.90 15.55 18.64
C LYS A 471 9.79 15.59 19.67
N GLU A 472 10.09 15.83 20.94
CA GLU A 472 9.12 15.80 22.04
C GLU A 472 7.98 16.80 21.83
N HIS A 473 8.27 17.93 21.17
CA HIS A 473 7.29 18.95 20.79
C HIS A 473 6.21 18.46 19.81
N THR A 474 6.42 17.32 19.16
CA THR A 474 5.46 16.76 18.20
C THR A 474 4.33 15.99 18.87
N LYS A 475 4.49 15.59 20.15
CA LYS A 475 3.53 14.78 20.88
C LYS A 475 2.13 15.38 20.85
N GLY A 476 1.15 14.62 20.36
CA GLY A 476 -0.26 15.03 20.29
C GLY A 476 -0.53 16.23 19.37
N SER A 477 0.42 16.60 18.51
CA SER A 477 0.28 17.71 17.57
C SER A 477 0.06 17.23 16.14
N TYR A 478 -0.31 18.13 15.23
CA TYR A 478 -0.66 17.80 13.85
C TYR A 478 0.27 18.48 12.84
N THR A 479 0.50 17.80 11.72
CA THR A 479 1.17 18.37 10.55
C THR A 479 0.28 19.44 9.89
N PHE A 480 0.87 20.23 8.98
CA PHE A 480 0.09 21.19 8.17
C PHE A 480 -0.96 20.50 7.28
N ASP A 481 -0.73 19.23 6.91
CA ASP A 481 -1.66 18.40 6.13
C ASP A 481 -2.58 17.53 7.02
N LEU A 482 -2.72 17.90 8.30
CA LEU A 482 -3.68 17.36 9.27
C LEU A 482 -3.43 15.89 9.65
N ARG A 483 -2.18 15.43 9.62
CA ARG A 483 -1.77 14.13 10.17
C ARG A 483 -1.34 14.28 11.61
N LEU A 484 -1.73 13.35 12.48
CA LEU A 484 -1.17 13.25 13.83
C LEU A 484 0.34 12.93 13.73
N TRP A 485 1.19 13.78 14.30
CA TRP A 485 2.64 13.61 14.19
C TRP A 485 3.15 12.33 14.85
N ASP A 486 2.48 11.82 15.90
CA ASP A 486 2.89 10.62 16.62
C ASP A 486 3.03 9.40 15.70
N ASP A 487 2.15 9.30 14.68
CA ASP A 487 2.10 8.22 13.70
C ASP A 487 3.05 8.42 12.50
N VAL A 488 3.56 9.64 12.32
CA VAL A 488 4.38 9.99 11.15
C VAL A 488 5.80 9.46 11.34
N LYS A 489 6.25 8.60 10.41
CA LYS A 489 7.59 7.97 10.49
C LYS A 489 8.71 8.76 9.79
N GLY A 490 8.43 9.96 9.31
CA GLY A 490 9.43 10.79 8.60
C GLY A 490 9.25 12.27 8.85
N GLN A 491 10.33 12.96 9.20
CA GLN A 491 10.35 14.41 9.32
C GLN A 491 11.72 14.95 8.94
N GLY A 492 11.77 15.81 7.93
CA GLY A 492 12.99 16.49 7.52
C GLY A 492 13.41 17.63 8.44
N GLY A 493 14.43 18.36 8.00
CA GLY A 493 15.00 19.51 8.71
C GLY A 493 16.33 19.18 9.41
N PHE A 494 16.84 20.12 10.21
CA PHE A 494 18.20 20.04 10.78
C PHE A 494 18.42 18.80 11.67
N HIS A 495 17.37 18.38 12.38
CA HIS A 495 17.28 17.09 13.06
C HIS A 495 16.25 16.25 12.31
N ALA A 496 16.70 15.38 11.42
CA ALA A 496 15.83 14.57 10.59
C ALA A 496 15.48 13.24 11.30
N VAL A 497 14.38 12.63 10.87
CA VAL A 497 13.95 11.29 11.32
C VAL A 497 13.40 10.53 10.12
N GLY A 498 13.70 9.23 10.04
CA GLY A 498 13.10 8.30 9.08
C GLY A 498 12.83 6.92 9.69
N GLY A 499 11.73 6.28 9.32
CA GLY A 499 11.36 4.94 9.82
C GLY A 499 12.24 3.83 9.24
N GLU A 500 12.67 2.90 10.08
CA GLU A 500 13.53 1.76 9.70
C GLU A 500 12.91 0.88 8.61
N GLU A 501 11.60 0.68 8.65
CA GLU A 501 10.86 -0.13 7.70
C GLU A 501 10.78 0.48 6.30
N TRP A 502 10.79 1.81 6.18
CA TRP A 502 10.77 2.52 4.90
C TRP A 502 12.13 2.42 4.21
N VAL A 503 13.21 2.65 4.96
CA VAL A 503 14.57 2.65 4.41
C VAL A 503 14.97 1.29 3.85
N ARG A 504 14.42 0.20 4.41
CA ARG A 504 14.60 -1.15 3.89
C ARG A 504 14.12 -1.35 2.45
N GLY A 505 13.23 -0.50 1.95
CA GLY A 505 12.82 -0.50 0.54
C GLY A 505 13.95 -0.16 -0.44
N VAL A 506 14.99 0.56 0.00
CA VAL A 506 16.10 1.01 -0.85
C VAL A 506 16.85 -0.15 -1.50
N ARG A 507 16.95 -1.31 -0.84
CA ARG A 507 17.56 -2.52 -1.45
C ARG A 507 16.83 -3.01 -2.70
N TYR A 508 15.58 -2.62 -2.86
CA TYR A 508 14.75 -2.93 -4.02
C TYR A 508 14.71 -1.78 -5.02
N GLN A 509 15.56 -0.76 -4.90
CA GLN A 509 15.49 0.45 -5.71
C GLN A 509 14.11 1.16 -5.61
N ARG A 510 13.43 1.02 -4.48
CA ARG A 510 12.24 1.83 -4.15
C ARG A 510 12.68 3.22 -3.65
N TRP A 511 11.73 4.02 -3.17
CA TRP A 511 11.99 5.34 -2.61
C TRP A 511 13.09 5.33 -1.54
N ASN A 512 14.06 6.24 -1.70
CA ASN A 512 15.15 6.46 -0.77
C ASN A 512 14.83 7.64 0.15
N VAL A 513 14.09 7.33 1.23
CA VAL A 513 13.69 8.34 2.23
C VAL A 513 14.90 8.98 2.91
N ILE A 514 16.02 8.26 3.13
CA ILE A 514 17.21 8.88 3.71
C ILE A 514 17.77 9.96 2.78
N THR A 515 17.94 9.67 1.48
CA THR A 515 18.42 10.69 0.54
C THR A 515 17.47 11.88 0.50
N HIS A 516 16.17 11.64 0.45
CA HIS A 516 15.16 12.70 0.44
C HIS A 516 15.27 13.59 1.69
N GLU A 517 15.21 13.01 2.89
CA GLU A 517 15.23 13.77 4.15
C GLU A 517 16.60 14.40 4.44
N PHE A 518 17.70 13.73 4.08
CA PHE A 518 19.05 14.26 4.17
C PHE A 518 19.24 15.46 3.24
N THR A 519 18.56 15.48 2.08
CA THR A 519 18.61 16.61 1.15
C THR A 519 18.04 17.88 1.79
N HIS A 520 17.05 17.78 2.68
CA HIS A 520 16.56 18.94 3.45
C HIS A 520 17.65 19.54 4.35
N GLN A 521 18.50 18.71 4.97
CA GLN A 521 19.66 19.17 5.75
C GLN A 521 20.70 19.85 4.85
N VAL A 522 21.00 19.23 3.70
CA VAL A 522 21.92 19.79 2.71
C VAL A 522 21.44 21.14 2.22
N HIS A 523 20.16 21.27 1.89
CA HIS A 523 19.57 22.53 1.42
C HIS A 523 19.78 23.67 2.42
N GLN A 524 19.64 23.41 3.73
CA GLN A 524 19.89 24.39 4.77
C GLN A 524 21.36 24.82 4.86
N MET A 525 22.30 23.95 4.47
CA MET A 525 23.74 24.24 4.48
C MET A 525 24.24 24.92 3.20
N LEU A 526 23.43 24.97 2.14
CA LEU A 526 23.83 25.61 0.89
C LEU A 526 24.11 27.11 1.10
N PRO A 527 25.05 27.71 0.35
CA PRO A 527 25.15 29.15 0.18
C PRO A 527 23.83 29.79 -0.26
N GLU A 528 23.63 31.05 0.10
CA GLU A 528 22.39 31.79 -0.18
C GLU A 528 22.09 31.90 -1.68
N ASP A 529 23.10 32.13 -2.50
CA ASP A 529 22.98 32.20 -3.97
C ASP A 529 22.45 30.91 -4.59
N LEU A 530 22.86 29.74 -4.07
CA LEU A 530 22.38 28.44 -4.53
C LEU A 530 20.94 28.18 -4.06
N ARG A 531 20.58 28.57 -2.83
CA ARG A 531 19.19 28.47 -2.37
C ARG A 531 18.26 29.35 -3.21
N GLU A 532 18.66 30.58 -3.53
CA GLU A 532 17.89 31.45 -4.42
C GLU A 532 17.77 30.88 -5.84
N GLU A 533 18.80 30.20 -6.35
CA GLU A 533 18.73 29.52 -7.64
C GLU A 533 17.66 28.41 -7.61
N ILE A 534 17.62 27.60 -6.54
CA ILE A 534 16.58 26.58 -6.34
C ILE A 534 15.19 27.22 -6.29
N SER A 535 15.00 28.31 -5.54
CA SER A 535 13.72 29.04 -5.51
C SER A 535 13.28 29.53 -6.88
N ARG A 536 14.22 30.05 -7.70
CA ARG A 536 13.94 30.48 -9.07
C ARG A 536 13.57 29.29 -9.96
N LEU A 537 14.31 28.18 -9.89
CA LEU A 537 14.03 26.95 -10.63
C LEU A 537 12.64 26.40 -10.29
N TYR A 538 12.31 26.31 -9.00
CA TYR A 538 11.00 25.87 -8.52
C TYR A 538 9.86 26.73 -9.06
N ALA A 539 9.99 28.07 -8.98
CA ALA A 539 8.95 28.98 -9.47
C ALA A 539 8.67 28.81 -10.97
N VAL A 540 9.71 28.57 -11.77
CA VAL A 540 9.58 28.28 -13.21
C VAL A 540 8.96 26.89 -13.41
N ALA A 541 9.48 25.87 -12.74
CA ALA A 541 9.02 24.49 -12.88
C ALA A 541 7.55 24.33 -12.50
N LYS A 542 7.11 24.99 -11.42
CA LYS A 542 5.70 24.99 -10.98
C LYS A 542 4.78 25.64 -12.00
N ARG A 543 5.17 26.80 -12.53
CA ARG A 543 4.40 27.50 -13.58
C ARG A 543 4.27 26.67 -14.85
N GLU A 544 5.31 25.91 -15.19
CA GLU A 544 5.41 25.11 -16.42
C GLU A 544 5.03 23.64 -16.23
N ARG A 545 4.55 23.24 -15.04
CA ARG A 545 4.18 21.84 -14.70
C ARG A 545 5.32 20.83 -14.92
N ARG A 546 6.55 21.25 -14.63
CA ARG A 546 7.78 20.44 -14.73
C ARG A 546 8.17 19.75 -13.42
N THR A 547 7.46 20.00 -12.31
CA THR A 547 7.69 19.31 -11.04
C THR A 547 7.44 17.81 -11.17
N LEU A 548 8.30 16.97 -10.57
CA LEU A 548 8.30 15.53 -10.81
C LEU A 548 6.97 14.84 -10.46
N ASP A 549 6.36 15.21 -9.34
CA ASP A 549 5.06 14.73 -8.89
C ASP A 549 4.32 15.80 -8.07
N TYR A 550 3.10 15.50 -7.61
CA TYR A 550 2.31 16.44 -6.83
C TYR A 550 2.97 16.85 -5.49
N TYR A 551 3.90 16.03 -4.97
CA TYR A 551 4.58 16.27 -3.71
C TYR A 551 5.73 17.28 -3.90
N ALA A 552 6.51 17.11 -4.97
CA ALA A 552 7.50 18.08 -5.43
C ALA A 552 6.88 19.45 -5.82
N ASP A 553 5.58 19.48 -6.14
CA ASP A 553 4.84 20.72 -6.43
C ASP A 553 4.46 21.52 -5.18
N PHE A 554 4.67 20.97 -3.98
CA PHE A 554 4.18 21.59 -2.75
C PHE A 554 5.01 22.81 -2.32
N ASN A 555 6.33 22.66 -2.20
CA ASN A 555 7.26 23.73 -1.88
C ASN A 555 8.66 23.46 -2.47
N GLU A 556 9.55 24.47 -2.42
CA GLU A 556 10.89 24.39 -3.00
C GLU A 556 11.81 23.35 -2.34
N MET A 557 11.59 23.06 -1.06
CA MET A 557 12.35 22.04 -0.32
C MET A 557 12.03 20.64 -0.87
N GLU A 558 10.73 20.34 -1.01
CA GLU A 558 10.26 19.05 -1.55
C GLU A 558 10.61 18.90 -3.03
N TYR A 559 10.55 20.01 -3.78
CA TYR A 559 11.02 20.07 -5.17
C TYR A 559 12.48 19.64 -5.29
N PHE A 560 13.36 20.21 -4.45
CA PHE A 560 14.77 19.87 -4.45
C PHE A 560 15.03 18.45 -3.94
N ALA A 561 14.38 18.03 -2.86
CA ALA A 561 14.56 16.70 -2.26
C ALA A 561 14.08 15.56 -3.15
N GLN A 562 12.93 15.70 -3.84
CA GLN A 562 12.46 14.70 -4.81
C GLN A 562 13.39 14.61 -6.02
N ALA A 563 13.92 15.74 -6.49
CA ALA A 563 14.86 15.75 -7.60
C ALA A 563 16.21 15.13 -7.23
N ALA A 564 16.72 15.41 -6.03
CA ALA A 564 17.94 14.79 -5.53
C ALA A 564 17.82 13.26 -5.45
N GLU A 565 16.67 12.76 -4.99
CA GLU A 565 16.35 11.33 -4.94
C GLU A 565 16.27 10.71 -6.35
N ALA A 566 15.60 11.38 -7.28
CA ALA A 566 15.54 10.96 -8.68
C ALA A 566 16.93 10.95 -9.33
N PHE A 567 17.73 12.00 -9.09
CA PHE A 567 19.06 12.19 -9.66
C PHE A 567 20.03 11.05 -9.33
N ILE A 568 19.84 10.37 -8.20
CA ILE A 568 20.72 9.28 -7.76
C ILE A 568 20.20 7.90 -8.17
N SER A 569 18.98 7.86 -8.73
CA SER A 569 18.26 6.64 -9.08
C SER A 569 18.34 6.39 -10.59
N GLU A 570 19.24 5.50 -11.01
CA GLU A 570 19.34 5.10 -12.43
C GLU A 570 18.18 4.21 -12.85
N VAL A 571 17.77 3.33 -11.96
CA VAL A 571 16.63 2.42 -12.11
C VAL A 571 15.78 2.53 -10.85
N LYS A 572 14.46 2.49 -11.02
CA LYS A 572 13.49 2.30 -9.95
C LYS A 572 12.75 1.00 -10.19
N PHE A 573 12.43 0.28 -9.12
CA PHE A 573 11.48 -0.82 -9.25
C PHE A 573 10.10 -0.25 -9.57
N ILE A 574 9.42 -0.89 -10.51
CA ILE A 574 8.26 -0.33 -11.20
C ILE A 574 7.00 -0.21 -10.34
N ASP A 575 6.99 -0.70 -9.11
CA ASP A 575 5.79 -0.69 -8.23
C ASP A 575 5.53 0.64 -7.50
N GLN A 576 6.28 1.69 -7.85
CA GLN A 576 6.12 3.05 -7.34
C GLN A 576 6.14 4.02 -8.53
N ARG A 577 5.00 4.67 -8.80
CA ARG A 577 4.86 5.60 -9.95
C ARG A 577 4.26 6.96 -9.59
N VAL A 578 3.26 7.00 -8.71
CA VAL A 578 2.52 8.23 -8.37
C VAL A 578 3.39 9.24 -7.61
N THR A 579 4.26 8.76 -6.71
CA THR A 579 5.25 9.54 -5.97
C THR A 579 6.51 8.71 -5.80
N SER A 580 7.67 9.37 -5.82
CA SER A 580 8.97 8.73 -5.57
C SER A 580 9.39 7.62 -6.54
N GLY A 581 8.70 7.48 -7.67
CA GLY A 581 8.98 6.55 -8.76
C GLY A 581 9.94 7.09 -9.81
N HIS A 582 10.70 8.14 -9.47
CA HIS A 582 11.40 8.96 -10.44
C HIS A 582 12.83 8.48 -10.65
N THR A 583 13.31 8.57 -11.88
CA THR A 583 14.68 8.23 -12.25
C THR A 583 15.45 9.47 -12.69
N ARG A 584 16.77 9.35 -12.76
CA ARG A 584 17.67 10.38 -13.29
C ARG A 584 17.27 10.78 -14.71
N ALA A 585 16.89 9.81 -15.54
CA ALA A 585 16.47 10.04 -16.91
C ALA A 585 15.16 10.84 -16.96
N LEU A 586 14.16 10.48 -16.15
CA LEU A 586 12.90 11.22 -16.07
C LEU A 586 13.12 12.67 -15.59
N LEU A 587 14.02 12.87 -14.62
CA LEU A 587 14.37 14.22 -14.17
C LEU A 587 15.01 15.04 -15.28
N ALA A 588 15.95 14.47 -16.04
CA ALA A 588 16.59 15.16 -17.16
C ALA A 588 15.59 15.54 -18.26
N GLU A 589 14.60 14.69 -18.51
CA GLU A 589 13.54 14.95 -19.49
C GLU A 589 12.55 16.01 -19.00
N LYS A 590 12.03 15.87 -17.77
CA LYS A 590 10.93 16.69 -17.24
C LYS A 590 11.41 18.04 -16.71
N ASP A 591 12.59 18.09 -16.09
CA ASP A 591 13.21 19.30 -15.54
C ASP A 591 14.72 19.37 -15.82
N PRO A 592 15.11 19.65 -17.09
CA PRO A 592 16.53 19.70 -17.47
C PRO A 592 17.31 20.78 -16.71
N ALA A 593 16.66 21.89 -16.33
CA ALA A 593 17.32 22.98 -15.61
C ALA A 593 17.73 22.55 -14.19
N LEU A 594 16.85 21.85 -13.47
CA LEU A 594 17.16 21.29 -12.16
C LEU A 594 18.16 20.14 -12.25
N PHE A 595 18.06 19.30 -13.29
CA PHE A 595 19.03 18.26 -13.58
C PHE A 595 20.46 18.84 -13.76
N GLU A 596 20.59 19.91 -14.55
CA GLU A 596 21.86 20.60 -14.74
C GLU A 596 22.37 21.24 -13.45
N PHE A 597 21.49 21.85 -12.64
CA PHE A 597 21.84 22.39 -11.34
C PHE A 597 22.43 21.30 -10.42
N LEU A 598 21.75 20.16 -10.28
CA LEU A 598 22.22 19.02 -9.48
C LEU A 598 23.54 18.44 -10.01
N SER A 599 23.71 18.40 -11.34
CA SER A 599 24.96 17.97 -11.98
C SER A 599 26.11 18.90 -11.63
N ARG A 600 25.91 20.23 -11.74
CA ARG A 600 26.91 21.25 -11.35
C ARG A 600 27.24 21.17 -9.86
N LEU A 601 26.20 21.04 -9.03
CA LEU A 601 26.35 20.89 -7.59
C LEU A 601 27.22 19.67 -7.31
N ASN A 602 26.85 18.48 -7.79
CA ASN A 602 27.61 17.25 -7.58
C ASN A 602 29.07 17.34 -8.10
N GLU A 603 29.29 17.93 -9.27
CA GLU A 603 30.64 18.12 -9.82
C GLU A 603 31.51 19.06 -8.98
N ARG A 604 30.95 20.16 -8.48
CA ARG A 604 31.67 21.07 -7.57
C ARG A 604 32.14 20.31 -6.33
N LEU A 605 31.25 19.51 -5.76
CA LEU A 605 31.52 18.70 -4.56
C LEU A 605 32.53 17.57 -4.83
N ALA A 606 32.57 17.04 -6.06
CA ALA A 606 33.56 16.04 -6.46
C ALA A 606 34.97 16.63 -6.70
N ARG A 607 35.07 17.93 -7.04
CA ARG A 607 36.36 18.62 -7.20
C ARG A 607 36.99 18.99 -5.84
N GLU A 608 36.17 19.47 -4.91
CA GLU A 608 36.60 19.82 -3.54
C GLU A 608 37.18 18.58 -2.83
N ARG A 609 36.54 17.40 -2.95
CA ARG A 609 37.04 16.11 -2.44
C ARG A 609 38.41 15.69 -2.96
N ARG A 610 38.74 16.00 -4.23
CA ARG A 610 40.05 15.64 -4.83
C ARG A 610 41.19 16.57 -4.40
N HIS A 611 40.88 17.74 -3.85
CA HIS A 611 41.90 18.67 -3.33
C HIS A 611 42.26 18.42 -1.86
N GLU A 612 41.45 17.66 -1.12
CA GLU A 612 41.68 17.32 0.29
C GLU A 612 42.38 15.96 0.51
N GLN A 613 42.53 15.12 -0.52
CA GLN A 613 43.35 13.91 -0.43
C GLN A 613 44.84 14.24 -0.66
N PRO A 614 45.75 13.98 0.31
CA PRO A 614 47.17 14.20 0.11
C PRO A 614 47.71 13.23 -0.95
N ARG A 615 48.55 13.75 -1.87
CA ARG A 615 49.23 12.99 -2.93
C ARG A 615 50.21 11.97 -2.40
#